data_AF-A0A9E0MNM9-F1
#
_entry.id   AF-A0A9E0MNM9-F1
#
_cell.length_a   1.000
_cell.length_b   1.000
_cell.length_c   1.000
_cell.angle_alpha   90.00
_cell.angle_beta   90.00
_cell.angle_gamma   90.00
#
_symmetry.space_group_name_H-M   'P 1'
#
loop_
_entity.id
_entity.type
_entity.pdbx_description
1 polymer ?
#
loop_
_entity_poly.entity_id
_entity_poly.type
_entity_poly.pdbx_seq_one_letter_code
_entity_poly.pdbx_strand_id
1 'polypeptide(L)'
;MTYHHRPTTAALLRSLVPVMCPAQAWPLADELVAHVGLTMGALPTAFRQALVAGLHGYDLAAVAWAPGRGRRAHRLPTELAERYYESWEHGPTPAHQQLAKGVGQLIKLACYEHPTMMAALGYTPAAWIDQVKRRRLEVYRADVERAEAAILAPDPLRPPRRRQERA
;
A
#
# COMPACT_ATOMS: atom_id res chain seq x y z
N MET A 1 8.74 0.65 -14.89
CA MET A 1 7.62 -0.31 -14.99
C MET A 1 6.68 -0.04 -13.82
N THR A 2 5.43 0.30 -14.11
CA THR A 2 4.39 0.46 -13.07
C THR A 2 3.98 -0.93 -12.57
N TYR A 3 3.96 -1.14 -11.27
CA TYR A 3 3.54 -2.41 -10.68
C TYR A 3 2.03 -2.58 -10.81
N HIS A 4 1.60 -3.80 -11.19
CA HIS A 4 0.22 -4.23 -11.14
C HIS A 4 0.14 -5.57 -10.41
N HIS A 5 -0.90 -5.73 -9.59
CA HIS A 5 -1.15 -7.00 -8.93
C HIS A 5 -1.39 -8.10 -9.95
N ARG A 6 -0.87 -9.29 -9.65
CA ARG A 6 -1.34 -10.50 -10.36
C ARG A 6 -2.80 -10.76 -10.00
N PRO A 7 -3.59 -11.42 -10.87
CA PRO A 7 -5.00 -11.69 -10.60
C PRO A 7 -5.26 -12.39 -9.26
N THR A 8 -4.39 -13.32 -8.86
CA THR A 8 -4.49 -14.04 -7.58
C THR A 8 -4.21 -13.14 -6.38
N THR A 9 -3.23 -12.24 -6.48
CA THR A 9 -2.94 -11.24 -5.43
C THR A 9 -4.10 -10.26 -5.30
N ALA A 10 -4.66 -9.79 -6.42
CA ALA A 10 -5.82 -8.91 -6.41
C ALA A 10 -7.06 -9.59 -5.79
N ALA A 11 -7.32 -10.85 -6.15
CA ALA A 11 -8.43 -11.62 -5.57
C ALA A 11 -8.29 -11.79 -4.05
N LEU A 12 -7.07 -12.08 -3.57
CA LEU A 12 -6.79 -12.15 -2.14
C LEU A 12 -6.99 -10.81 -1.43
N LEU A 13 -6.42 -9.73 -1.96
CA LEU A 13 -6.58 -8.42 -1.33
C LEU A 13 -8.05 -8.01 -1.31
N ARG A 14 -8.81 -8.30 -2.37
CA ARG A 14 -10.26 -8.06 -2.43
C ARG A 14 -11.01 -8.85 -1.36
N SER A 15 -10.66 -10.13 -1.12
CA SER A 15 -11.32 -10.93 -0.08
C SER A 15 -11.02 -10.45 1.34
N LEU A 16 -9.93 -9.70 1.54
CA LEU A 16 -9.55 -9.15 2.84
C LEU A 16 -10.21 -7.79 3.15
N VAL A 17 -10.78 -7.11 2.15
CA VAL A 17 -11.52 -5.85 2.38
C VAL A 17 -12.64 -6.03 3.41
N PRO A 18 -13.55 -7.02 3.31
CA PRO A 18 -14.59 -7.17 4.33
C PRO A 18 -14.07 -7.59 5.70
N VAL A 19 -12.88 -8.18 5.77
CA VAL A 19 -12.22 -8.59 7.03
C VAL A 19 -11.64 -7.38 7.77
N MET A 20 -11.13 -6.37 7.04
CA MET A 20 -10.30 -5.31 7.60
C MET A 20 -10.97 -3.94 7.63
N CYS A 21 -11.95 -3.74 6.76
CA CYS A 21 -12.60 -2.47 6.52
C CYS A 21 -14.08 -2.52 6.94
N PRO A 22 -14.65 -1.36 7.35
CA PRO A 22 -16.05 -1.29 7.72
C PRO A 22 -16.95 -1.49 6.49
N ALA A 23 -18.22 -1.87 6.70
CA ALA A 23 -19.15 -2.29 5.64
C ALA A 23 -19.32 -1.27 4.50
N GLN A 24 -19.20 0.02 4.81
CA GLN A 24 -19.30 1.11 3.82
C GLN A 24 -18.18 1.06 2.77
N ALA A 25 -17.04 0.42 3.08
CA ALA A 25 -15.90 0.30 2.19
C ALA A 25 -15.99 -0.91 1.25
N TRP A 26 -16.90 -1.86 1.48
CA TRP A 26 -16.98 -3.10 0.69
C TRP A 26 -17.26 -2.85 -0.81
N PRO A 27 -18.14 -1.92 -1.20
CA PRO A 27 -18.35 -1.60 -2.61
C PRO A 27 -17.10 -1.01 -3.29
N LEU A 28 -16.17 -0.44 -2.50
CA LEU A 28 -14.95 0.21 -2.99
C LEU A 28 -13.78 -0.76 -3.16
N ALA A 29 -13.99 -2.07 -2.95
CA ALA A 29 -12.91 -3.04 -2.81
C ALA A 29 -11.90 -3.02 -3.99
N ASP A 30 -12.37 -2.84 -5.22
CA ASP A 30 -11.48 -2.76 -6.39
C ASP A 30 -10.59 -1.50 -6.38
N GLU A 31 -11.17 -0.36 -5.98
CA GLU A 31 -10.45 0.91 -5.86
C GLU A 31 -9.40 0.83 -4.74
N LEU A 32 -9.76 0.21 -3.62
CA LEU A 32 -8.82 -0.03 -2.51
C LEU A 32 -7.66 -0.94 -2.94
N VAL A 33 -7.96 -2.03 -3.65
CA VAL A 33 -6.92 -2.94 -4.17
C VAL A 33 -6.01 -2.25 -5.18
N ALA A 34 -6.57 -1.40 -6.05
CA ALA A 34 -5.80 -0.58 -6.98
C ALA A 34 -4.88 0.40 -6.25
N HIS A 35 -5.39 1.08 -5.21
CA HIS A 35 -4.60 1.97 -4.36
C HIS A 35 -3.45 1.21 -3.66
N VAL A 36 -3.71 0.04 -3.09
CA VAL A 36 -2.64 -0.83 -2.54
C VAL A 36 -1.59 -1.16 -3.61
N GLY A 37 -2.00 -1.32 -4.87
CA GLY A 37 -1.11 -1.50 -6.00
C GLY A 37 -0.16 -0.30 -6.20
N LEU A 38 -0.68 0.92 -6.13
CA LEU A 38 0.13 2.13 -6.21
C LEU A 38 1.14 2.20 -5.07
N THR A 39 0.68 1.95 -3.83
CA THR A 39 1.55 1.95 -2.65
C THR A 39 2.65 0.90 -2.74
N MET A 40 2.32 -0.32 -3.17
CA MET A 40 3.32 -1.36 -3.40
C MET A 40 4.29 -1.01 -4.53
N GLY A 41 3.82 -0.32 -5.58
CA GLY A 41 4.64 0.16 -6.69
C GLY A 41 5.75 1.12 -6.26
N ALA A 42 5.52 1.90 -5.21
CA ALA A 42 6.50 2.81 -4.63
C ALA A 42 7.57 2.10 -3.76
N LEU A 43 7.35 0.84 -3.35
CA LEU A 43 8.29 0.10 -2.50
C LEU A 43 9.56 -0.31 -3.28
N PRO A 44 10.71 -0.45 -2.59
CA PRO A 44 11.89 -1.08 -3.16
C PRO A 44 11.56 -2.47 -3.74
N THR A 45 12.15 -2.81 -4.89
CA THR A 45 11.78 -4.04 -5.63
C THR A 45 11.87 -5.31 -4.79
N ALA A 46 12.94 -5.47 -4.01
CA ALA A 46 13.12 -6.64 -3.15
C ALA A 46 12.02 -6.73 -2.08
N PHE A 47 11.65 -5.59 -1.48
CA PHE A 47 10.61 -5.52 -0.47
C PHE A 47 9.23 -5.83 -1.07
N ARG A 48 8.93 -5.27 -2.24
CA ARG A 48 7.69 -5.57 -2.99
C ARG A 48 7.60 -7.07 -3.33
N GLN A 49 8.69 -7.68 -3.79
CA GLN A 49 8.72 -9.12 -4.11
C GLN A 49 8.49 -9.98 -2.86
N ALA A 50 9.11 -9.62 -1.73
CA ALA A 50 8.90 -10.31 -0.46
C ALA A 50 7.43 -10.24 -0.02
N LEU A 51 6.79 -9.07 -0.14
CA LEU A 51 5.37 -8.92 0.20
C LEU A 51 4.46 -9.75 -0.71
N VAL A 52 4.71 -9.77 -2.03
CA VAL A 52 3.97 -10.62 -2.98
C VAL A 52 4.15 -12.10 -2.65
N ALA A 53 5.37 -12.54 -2.34
CA ALA A 53 5.65 -13.91 -1.92
C ALA A 53 4.92 -14.26 -0.61
N GLY A 54 4.92 -13.36 0.36
CA GLY A 54 4.17 -13.50 1.62
C GLY A 54 2.67 -13.64 1.41
N LEU A 55 2.07 -12.78 0.58
CA LEU A 55 0.65 -12.86 0.21
C LEU A 55 0.30 -14.20 -0.47
N HIS A 56 1.17 -14.69 -1.35
CA HIS A 56 0.98 -16.02 -1.95
C HIS A 56 1.11 -17.16 -0.92
N GLY A 57 2.06 -17.05 0.00
CA GLY A 57 2.22 -17.99 1.11
C GLY A 57 0.98 -18.03 2.01
N TYR A 58 0.45 -16.85 2.37
CA TYR A 58 -0.81 -16.71 3.12
C TYR A 58 -1.98 -17.36 2.39
N ASP A 59 -2.16 -17.07 1.09
CA ASP A 59 -3.25 -17.64 0.30
C ASP A 59 -3.20 -19.17 0.25
N LEU A 60 -2.00 -19.73 0.09
CA LEU A 60 -1.79 -21.17 -0.03
C LEU A 60 -1.88 -21.89 1.32
N ALA A 61 -1.37 -21.29 2.40
CA ALA A 61 -1.37 -21.90 3.73
C ALA A 61 -2.79 -22.19 4.25
N ALA A 62 -3.81 -21.46 3.77
CA ALA A 62 -5.21 -21.73 4.08
C ALA A 62 -5.66 -23.13 3.64
N VAL A 63 -5.02 -23.72 2.63
CA VAL A 63 -5.34 -25.08 2.14
C VAL A 63 -5.07 -26.12 3.24
N ALA A 64 -4.01 -25.94 4.01
CA ALA A 64 -3.65 -26.82 5.13
C ALA A 64 -4.36 -26.45 6.44
N TRP A 65 -5.09 -25.34 6.48
CA TRP A 65 -5.84 -24.91 7.65
C TRP A 65 -7.17 -25.66 7.72
N ALA A 66 -7.30 -26.56 8.71
CA ALA A 66 -8.41 -27.51 8.79
C ALA A 66 -9.82 -26.89 8.62
N PRO A 67 -10.16 -25.74 9.23
CA PRO A 67 -11.46 -25.10 9.02
C PRO A 67 -11.72 -24.65 7.57
N GLY A 68 -10.66 -24.38 6.79
CA GLY A 68 -10.73 -23.94 5.40
C GLY A 68 -11.06 -25.05 4.41
N ARG A 69 -11.06 -26.33 4.83
CA ARG A 69 -11.43 -27.50 4.00
C ARG A 69 -10.73 -27.53 2.64
N GLY A 70 -9.41 -27.29 2.62
CA GLY A 70 -8.61 -27.33 1.40
C GLY A 70 -8.76 -26.12 0.48
N ARG A 71 -9.47 -25.07 0.90
CA ARG A 71 -9.62 -23.83 0.12
C ARG A 71 -8.45 -22.89 0.39
N ARG A 72 -8.09 -22.13 -0.64
CA ARG A 72 -7.19 -20.97 -0.52
C ARG A 72 -7.87 -19.82 0.22
N ALA A 73 -7.09 -18.92 0.80
CA ALA A 73 -7.61 -17.84 1.64
C ALA A 73 -8.62 -16.96 0.89
N HIS A 74 -8.33 -16.60 -0.37
CA HIS A 74 -9.22 -15.77 -1.19
C HIS A 74 -10.57 -16.42 -1.55
N ARG A 75 -10.76 -17.70 -1.24
CA ARG A 75 -12.00 -18.47 -1.47
C ARG A 75 -12.72 -18.83 -0.18
N LEU A 76 -12.25 -18.34 0.96
CA LEU A 76 -12.94 -18.52 2.22
C LEU A 76 -14.17 -17.59 2.28
N PRO A 77 -15.31 -18.06 2.83
CA PRO A 77 -16.38 -17.18 3.28
C PRO A 77 -15.85 -16.14 4.28
N THR A 78 -16.48 -14.98 4.35
CA THR A 78 -16.01 -13.84 5.15
C THR A 78 -15.72 -14.22 6.60
N GLU A 79 -16.60 -14.99 7.25
CA GLU A 79 -16.46 -15.38 8.66
C GLU A 79 -15.25 -16.32 8.87
N LEU A 80 -14.94 -17.16 7.89
CA LEU A 80 -13.74 -18.00 7.93
C LEU A 80 -12.48 -17.23 7.54
N ALA A 81 -12.59 -16.25 6.64
CA ALA A 81 -11.50 -15.38 6.27
C ALA A 81 -11.04 -14.52 7.45
N GLU A 82 -11.98 -13.98 8.25
CA GLU A 82 -11.70 -13.28 9.51
C GLU A 82 -10.92 -14.16 10.48
N ARG A 83 -11.45 -15.33 10.82
CA ARG A 83 -10.78 -16.28 11.72
C ARG A 83 -9.41 -16.72 11.21
N TYR A 84 -9.28 -16.90 9.90
CA TYR A 84 -8.00 -17.26 9.29
C TYR A 84 -6.99 -16.12 9.41
N TYR A 85 -7.41 -14.88 9.14
CA TYR A 85 -6.58 -13.70 9.34
C TYR A 85 -6.16 -13.53 10.81
N GLU A 86 -7.09 -13.66 11.75
CA GLU A 86 -6.81 -13.60 13.19
C GLU A 86 -5.76 -14.64 13.62
N SER A 87 -5.78 -15.84 13.03
CA SER A 87 -4.78 -16.89 13.31
C SER A 87 -3.37 -16.51 12.85
N TRP A 88 -3.24 -15.62 11.87
CA TRP A 88 -1.94 -15.07 11.44
C TRP A 88 -1.53 -13.86 12.28
N GLU A 89 -2.48 -12.98 12.59
CA GLU A 89 -2.25 -11.81 13.45
C GLU A 89 -1.76 -12.21 14.84
N HIS A 90 -2.28 -13.32 15.37
CA HIS A 90 -1.86 -13.94 16.64
C HIS A 90 -1.01 -15.19 16.43
N GLY A 91 -0.42 -15.34 15.24
CA GLY A 91 0.28 -16.54 14.82
C GLY A 91 1.55 -16.81 15.63
N PRO A 92 2.07 -18.06 15.54
CA PRO A 92 3.16 -18.53 16.39
C PRO A 92 4.54 -17.94 16.05
N THR A 93 4.68 -17.25 14.92
CA THR A 93 5.95 -16.66 14.49
C THR A 93 5.83 -15.16 14.28
N PRO A 94 6.88 -14.37 14.59
CA PRO A 94 6.89 -12.94 14.30
C PRO A 94 6.65 -12.63 12.83
N ALA A 95 7.09 -13.49 11.91
CA ALA A 95 6.90 -13.30 10.48
C ALA A 95 5.41 -13.32 10.09
N HIS A 96 4.60 -14.24 10.64
CA HIS A 96 3.16 -14.27 10.40
C HIS A 96 2.48 -12.98 10.86
N GLN A 97 2.81 -12.54 12.08
CA GLN A 97 2.21 -11.35 12.68
C GLN A 97 2.58 -10.09 11.91
N GLN A 98 3.85 -9.95 11.50
CA GLN A 98 4.31 -8.79 10.73
C GLN A 98 3.70 -8.75 9.33
N LEU A 99 3.55 -9.91 8.68
CA LEU A 99 2.85 -9.97 7.40
C LEU A 99 1.39 -9.53 7.53
N ALA A 100 0.66 -10.10 8.51
CA ALA A 100 -0.74 -9.76 8.76
C ALA A 100 -0.90 -8.26 9.03
N LYS A 101 -0.09 -7.70 9.95
CA LYS A 101 -0.09 -6.27 10.27
C LYS A 101 0.24 -5.41 9.05
N GLY A 102 1.25 -5.76 8.27
CA GLY A 102 1.65 -5.00 7.09
C GLY A 102 0.56 -4.97 6.02
N VAL A 103 -0.07 -6.11 5.72
CA VAL A 103 -1.19 -6.19 4.78
C VAL A 103 -2.41 -5.43 5.31
N GLY A 104 -2.72 -5.59 6.60
CA GLY A 104 -3.77 -4.84 7.28
C GLY A 104 -3.56 -3.33 7.22
N GLN A 105 -2.34 -2.86 7.42
CA GLN A 105 -1.98 -1.45 7.30
C GLN A 105 -2.17 -0.92 5.88
N LEU A 106 -1.73 -1.67 4.86
CA LEU A 106 -1.89 -1.24 3.46
C LEU A 106 -3.36 -1.10 3.06
N ILE A 107 -4.20 -2.07 3.44
CA ILE A 107 -5.64 -2.04 3.14
C ILE A 107 -6.33 -0.92 3.93
N LYS A 108 -6.02 -0.75 5.22
CA LYS A 108 -6.59 0.32 6.05
C LYS A 108 -6.17 1.71 5.56
N LEU A 109 -4.93 1.87 5.13
CA LEU A 109 -4.43 3.10 4.53
C LEU A 109 -5.26 3.44 3.28
N ALA A 110 -5.38 2.50 2.34
CA ALA A 110 -6.19 2.68 1.14
C ALA A 110 -7.65 3.03 1.48
N CYS A 111 -8.22 2.35 2.48
CA CYS A 111 -9.60 2.59 2.93
C CYS A 111 -9.79 4.02 3.44
N TYR A 112 -8.95 4.48 4.38
CA TYR A 112 -9.16 5.76 5.05
C TYR A 112 -8.63 6.96 4.25
N GLU A 113 -7.81 6.74 3.23
CA GLU A 113 -7.44 7.76 2.24
C GLU A 113 -8.43 7.88 1.09
N HIS A 114 -9.37 6.94 0.96
CA HIS A 114 -10.36 6.98 -0.11
C HIS A 114 -11.32 8.18 0.05
N PRO A 115 -11.55 9.03 -0.98
CA PRO A 115 -12.39 10.22 -0.87
C PRO A 115 -13.79 9.94 -0.31
N THR A 116 -14.43 8.86 -0.78
CA THR A 116 -15.76 8.43 -0.28
C THR A 116 -15.73 8.10 1.22
N MET A 117 -14.67 7.46 1.71
CA MET A 117 -14.53 7.11 3.14
C MET A 117 -14.21 8.35 3.98
N MET A 118 -13.35 9.23 3.49
CA MET A 118 -13.08 10.51 4.15
C MET A 118 -14.36 11.35 4.28
N ALA A 119 -15.15 11.44 3.21
CA ALA A 119 -16.43 12.14 3.21
C ALA A 119 -17.42 11.53 4.21
N ALA A 120 -17.51 10.19 4.27
CA ALA A 120 -18.35 9.49 5.24
C ALA A 120 -17.95 9.77 6.70
N LEU A 121 -16.67 10.03 6.96
CA LEU A 121 -16.15 10.43 8.27
C LEU A 121 -16.26 11.93 8.55
N GLY A 122 -16.76 12.73 7.60
CA GLY A 122 -16.73 14.20 7.69
C GLY A 122 -15.32 14.79 7.65
N TYR A 123 -14.33 14.03 7.17
CA TYR A 123 -12.94 14.44 7.11
C TYR A 123 -12.63 15.17 5.79
N THR A 124 -12.53 16.50 5.84
CA THR A 124 -12.24 17.36 4.68
C THR A 124 -10.96 18.16 4.89
N PRO A 125 -9.76 17.56 4.73
CA PRO A 125 -8.50 18.19 5.13
C PRO A 125 -8.01 19.27 4.17
N ALA A 126 -8.58 19.40 2.96
CA ALA A 126 -8.06 20.29 1.91
C ALA A 126 -7.89 21.74 2.38
N ALA A 127 -8.91 22.31 3.04
CA ALA A 127 -8.85 23.68 3.55
C ALA A 127 -7.73 23.88 4.59
N TRP A 128 -7.54 22.91 5.47
CA TRP A 128 -6.46 22.91 6.46
C TRP A 128 -5.09 22.77 5.79
N ILE A 129 -4.97 21.85 4.83
CA ILE A 129 -3.73 21.65 4.05
C ILE A 129 -3.36 22.95 3.33
N ASP A 130 -4.30 23.64 2.69
CA ASP A 130 -4.06 24.91 2.00
C ASP A 130 -3.66 26.03 2.96
N GLN A 131 -4.27 26.08 4.15
CA GLN A 131 -3.88 27.03 5.20
C GLN A 131 -2.44 26.77 5.68
N VAL A 132 -2.11 25.53 6.03
CA VAL A 132 -0.77 25.16 6.51
C VAL A 132 0.27 25.33 5.41
N LYS A 133 -0.06 25.00 4.16
CA LYS A 133 0.81 25.20 2.99
C LYS A 133 1.17 26.68 2.83
N ARG A 134 0.18 27.60 2.87
CA ARG A 134 0.43 29.05 2.81
C ARG A 134 1.36 29.49 3.93
N ARG A 135 1.04 29.15 5.18
CA ARG A 135 1.85 29.48 6.35
C ARG A 135 3.28 28.95 6.25
N ARG A 136 3.47 27.71 5.81
CA ARG A 136 4.82 27.11 5.67
C ARG A 136 5.61 27.77 4.54
N LEU A 137 4.97 28.13 3.43
CA LEU A 137 5.63 28.85 2.35
C LEU A 137 5.97 30.29 2.73
N GLU A 138 5.21 30.95 3.60
CA GLU A 138 5.61 32.26 4.13
C GLU A 138 6.90 32.18 4.96
N VAL A 139 7.06 31.11 5.75
CA VAL A 139 8.22 30.95 6.65
C VAL A 139 9.43 30.33 5.94
N TYR A 140 9.23 29.32 5.10
CA TYR A 140 10.30 28.44 4.60
C TYR A 140 10.57 28.56 3.10
N ARG A 141 9.92 29.47 2.36
CA ARG A 141 10.09 29.58 0.90
C ARG A 141 11.56 29.69 0.48
N ALA A 142 12.34 30.54 1.15
CA ALA A 142 13.75 30.71 0.79
C ALA A 142 14.58 29.43 0.97
N ASP A 143 14.27 28.62 1.99
CA ASP A 143 14.96 27.34 2.21
C ASP A 143 14.51 26.28 1.19
N VAL A 144 13.22 26.26 0.83
CA VAL A 144 12.70 25.40 -0.25
C VAL A 144 13.40 25.73 -1.57
N GLU A 145 13.46 27.01 -1.95
CA GLU A 145 14.12 27.46 -3.18
C GLU A 145 15.61 27.11 -3.19
N ARG A 146 16.30 27.25 -2.05
CA ARG A 146 17.71 26.85 -1.91
C ARG A 146 17.89 25.34 -2.09
N ALA A 147 17.00 24.53 -1.50
CA ALA A 147 17.05 23.07 -1.62
C ALA A 147 16.75 22.60 -3.05
N GLU A 148 15.74 23.18 -3.70
CA GLU A 148 15.42 22.91 -5.11
C GLU A 148 16.60 23.26 -6.03
N ALA A 149 17.22 24.42 -5.82
CA ALA A 149 18.41 24.83 -6.57
C ALA A 149 19.58 23.85 -6.37
N ALA A 150 19.79 23.35 -5.15
CA ALA A 150 20.84 22.37 -4.85
C ALA A 150 20.61 21.01 -5.55
N ILE A 151 19.35 20.57 -5.67
CA ILE A 151 19.01 19.32 -6.37
C ILE A 151 19.19 19.46 -7.89
N LEU A 152 18.88 20.63 -8.44
CA LEU A 152 18.99 20.92 -9.88
C LEU A 152 20.41 21.31 -10.31
N ALA A 153 21.28 21.68 -9.36
CA ALA A 153 22.65 22.03 -9.64
C ALA A 153 23.39 20.84 -10.31
N PRO A 154 24.27 21.10 -11.29
CA PRO A 154 25.09 20.05 -11.89
C PRO A 154 25.85 19.28 -10.81
N ASP A 155 25.75 17.94 -10.84
CA ASP A 155 26.44 17.07 -9.89
C ASP A 155 27.95 17.36 -9.93
N PRO A 156 28.54 17.91 -8.85
CA PRO A 156 29.94 18.33 -8.82
C PRO A 156 30.91 17.14 -8.96
N LEU A 157 30.44 15.91 -8.76
CA LEU A 157 31.23 14.69 -8.89
C LEU A 157 31.07 14.01 -10.26
N ARG A 158 30.20 14.52 -11.13
CA ARG A 158 29.97 13.93 -12.47
C ARG A 158 30.72 14.75 -13.52
N PRO A 159 31.78 14.20 -14.16
CA PRO A 159 32.52 14.94 -15.17
C PRO A 159 31.60 15.32 -16.34
N PRO A 160 31.78 16.50 -16.96
CA PRO A 160 30.95 16.92 -18.07
C PRO A 160 31.05 15.90 -19.20
N ARG A 161 29.90 15.38 -19.66
CA ARG A 161 29.85 14.51 -20.85
C ARG A 161 30.43 15.31 -22.02
N ARG A 162 31.63 14.91 -22.49
CA ARG A 162 32.15 15.41 -23.77
C ARG A 162 31.11 15.11 -24.84
N ARG A 163 30.61 16.16 -25.47
CA ARG A 163 29.78 16.07 -26.68
C ARG A 163 30.61 15.26 -27.67
N GLN A 164 30.20 14.03 -27.99
CA GLN A 164 30.75 13.34 -29.14
C GLN A 164 30.23 14.10 -30.35
N GLU A 165 31.07 14.99 -30.88
CA GLU A 165 30.92 15.54 -32.22
C GLU A 165 30.95 14.34 -33.17
N ARG A 166 29.76 13.98 -33.69
CA ARG A 166 29.63 13.04 -34.78
C ARG A 166 30.13 13.76 -36.03
N ALA A 167 31.26 13.31 -36.55
CA ALA A 167 31.67 13.53 -37.93
C ALA A 167 30.72 12.78 -38.88
#